data_AF-A0A2E7M6U0-F1
#
_entry.id   AF-A0A2E7M6U0-F1
#
_cell.length_a   1.000
_cell.length_b   1.000
_cell.length_c   1.000
_cell.angle_alpha   90.00
_cell.angle_beta   90.00
_cell.angle_gamma   90.00
#
_symmetry.space_group_name_H-M   'P 1'
#
loop_
_entity.id
_entity.type
_entity.pdbx_description
1 polymer ?
#
loop_
_entity_poly.entity_id
_entity_poly.type
_entity_poly.pdbx_seq_one_letter_code
_entity_poly.pdbx_strand_id
1 'polypeptide(L)'
;MRSTSLRRWALLLALVILAPQVTGCATSQARRKHRAQLQSVLDQGLMLLGQSRVRVGKTPFRSDCSGFVAACYSRAQIDLIDPMAGSGSATATMFRTLKKRQLPVRRKRAQPGDLAFFHNTHDRNGNGLRDDRFTHVALVEKVERDGTVHFMHFAGGTVKRGVLNVKNRKQHLDPYSGKTWNSHLRQGRGRTLAGQLLFRFGQPLPPP
;
A
#
# COMPACT_ATOMS: atom_id res chain seq x y z
N MET A 1 16.36 59.20 63.09
CA MET A 1 15.12 59.95 63.39
C MET A 1 14.38 60.23 62.08
N ARG A 2 13.06 59.98 62.10
CA ARG A 2 12.02 60.26 61.08
C ARG A 2 12.02 59.35 59.84
N SER A 3 11.05 58.44 59.66
CA SER A 3 9.59 58.63 59.44
C SER A 3 9.32 59.25 58.06
N THR A 4 8.48 58.77 57.13
CA THR A 4 7.50 57.67 57.01
C THR A 4 7.00 57.69 55.55
N SER A 5 6.27 56.64 55.12
CA SER A 5 5.15 56.73 54.13
C SER A 5 5.55 56.78 52.64
N LEU A 6 4.92 56.12 51.66
CA LEU A 6 3.58 55.56 51.52
C LEU A 6 3.57 54.31 50.62
N ARG A 7 2.59 53.46 50.90
CA ARG A 7 2.15 52.28 50.15
C ARG A 7 1.65 52.64 48.74
N ARG A 8 1.91 51.78 47.74
CA ARG A 8 0.96 51.53 46.64
C ARG A 8 0.90 50.04 46.31
N TRP A 9 -0.30 49.51 46.47
CA TRP A 9 -0.77 48.22 46.00
C TRP A 9 -0.85 48.21 44.47
N ALA A 10 -0.50 47.10 43.82
CA ALA A 10 -1.24 46.55 42.68
C ALA A 10 -0.64 45.21 42.22
N LEU A 11 -1.36 44.14 42.54
CA LEU A 11 -1.59 42.95 41.72
C LEU A 11 -0.76 42.83 40.42
N LEU A 12 0.22 41.94 40.41
CA LEU A 12 0.67 41.29 39.18
C LEU A 12 0.03 39.90 39.12
N LEU A 13 -0.98 39.81 38.25
CA LEU A 13 -1.65 38.59 37.84
C LEU A 13 -0.65 37.48 37.53
N ALA A 14 -0.75 36.36 38.26
CA ALA A 14 -0.20 35.09 37.82
C ALA A 14 -0.94 34.68 36.55
N LEU A 15 -0.35 34.94 35.38
CA LEU A 15 -0.80 34.40 34.11
C LEU A 15 -0.45 32.91 34.10
N VAL A 16 -1.30 32.08 34.72
CA VAL A 16 -1.29 30.64 34.47
C VAL A 16 -1.77 30.48 33.02
N ILE A 17 -0.82 30.44 32.09
CA ILE A 17 -1.09 29.99 30.73
C ILE A 17 -1.42 28.50 30.86
N LEU A 18 -2.71 28.20 30.98
CA LEU A 18 -3.23 26.86 30.79
C LEU A 18 -3.07 26.54 29.30
N ALA A 19 -1.88 26.08 28.91
CA ALA A 19 -1.64 25.59 27.56
C ALA A 19 -2.63 24.45 27.29
N PRO A 20 -3.53 24.59 26.30
CA PRO A 20 -4.55 23.59 26.09
C PRO A 20 -3.91 22.32 25.53
N GLN A 21 -4.33 21.18 26.07
CA GLN A 21 -3.93 19.81 25.73
C GLN A 21 -4.46 19.37 24.34
N VAL A 22 -4.31 20.19 23.29
CA VAL A 22 -5.01 20.00 21.99
C VAL A 22 -4.38 18.92 21.09
N THR A 23 -3.31 18.26 21.52
CA THR A 23 -2.62 17.25 20.68
C THR A 23 -3.41 15.95 20.50
N GLY A 24 -4.36 15.62 21.38
CA GLY A 24 -5.10 14.35 21.35
C GLY A 24 -6.16 14.23 20.24
N CYS A 25 -6.85 15.32 19.88
CA CYS A 25 -7.96 15.30 18.91
C CYS A 25 -7.48 15.23 17.45
N ALA A 26 -6.40 15.94 17.11
CA ALA A 26 -5.86 15.94 15.75
C ALA A 26 -5.31 14.56 15.34
N THR A 27 -4.58 13.89 16.24
CA THR A 27 -4.05 12.55 15.99
C THR A 27 -5.14 11.49 15.92
N SER A 28 -6.21 11.59 16.73
CA SER A 28 -7.33 10.65 16.66
C SER A 28 -8.15 10.82 15.39
N GLN A 29 -8.39 12.05 14.93
CA GLN A 29 -9.08 12.32 13.67
C GLN A 29 -8.27 11.84 12.46
N ALA A 30 -6.95 12.07 12.43
CA ALA A 30 -6.07 11.59 11.37
C ALA A 30 -6.06 10.06 11.30
N ARG A 31 -5.97 9.36 12.45
CA ARG A 31 -6.09 7.90 12.55
C ARG A 31 -7.43 7.37 12.05
N ARG A 32 -8.53 8.01 12.43
CA ARG A 32 -9.87 7.65 11.95
C ARG A 32 -9.98 7.79 10.43
N LYS A 33 -9.51 8.91 9.87
CA LYS A 33 -9.49 9.15 8.42
C LYS A 33 -8.66 8.09 7.68
N HIS A 34 -7.44 7.84 8.15
CA HIS A 34 -6.56 6.81 7.59
C HIS A 34 -7.23 5.43 7.58
N ARG A 35 -7.85 5.02 8.71
CA ARG A 35 -8.56 3.74 8.80
C ARG A 35 -9.72 3.66 7.82
N ALA A 36 -10.51 4.73 7.69
CA ALA A 36 -11.63 4.77 6.74
C ALA A 36 -11.16 4.67 5.28
N GLN A 37 -10.07 5.35 4.93
CA GLN A 37 -9.46 5.25 3.59
C GLN A 37 -8.93 3.84 3.33
N LEU A 38 -8.16 3.27 4.26
CA LEU A 38 -7.64 1.90 4.14
C LEU A 38 -8.78 0.89 3.96
N GLN A 39 -9.82 0.99 4.80
CA GLN A 39 -10.98 0.11 4.72
C GLN A 39 -11.66 0.21 3.35
N SER A 40 -11.88 1.44 2.86
CA SER A 40 -12.48 1.67 1.54
C SER A 40 -11.68 1.04 0.39
N VAL A 41 -10.34 1.07 0.47
CA VAL A 41 -9.46 0.42 -0.52
C VAL A 41 -9.59 -1.10 -0.46
N LEU A 42 -9.54 -1.68 0.73
CA LEU A 42 -9.62 -3.13 0.92
C LEU A 42 -10.99 -3.68 0.54
N ASP A 43 -12.07 -3.02 0.96
CA ASP A 43 -13.45 -3.38 0.60
C ASP A 43 -13.65 -3.35 -0.92
N GLN A 44 -13.08 -2.36 -1.60
CA GLN A 44 -13.14 -2.31 -3.06
C GLN A 44 -12.38 -3.46 -3.72
N GLY A 45 -11.24 -3.87 -3.16
CA GLY A 45 -10.52 -5.07 -3.60
C GLY A 45 -11.36 -6.33 -3.41
N LEU A 46 -12.01 -6.48 -2.25
CA LEU A 46 -12.90 -7.61 -1.94
C LEU A 46 -14.11 -7.67 -2.87
N MET A 47 -14.77 -6.53 -3.13
CA MET A 47 -15.90 -6.46 -4.07
C MET A 47 -15.52 -6.84 -5.50
N LEU A 48 -14.27 -6.64 -5.88
CA LEU A 48 -13.77 -6.96 -7.22
C LEU A 48 -13.30 -8.41 -7.34
N LEU A 49 -13.17 -9.18 -6.26
CA LEU A 49 -12.76 -10.58 -6.34
C LEU A 49 -13.68 -11.39 -7.27
N GLY A 50 -13.07 -12.21 -8.13
CA GLY A 50 -13.77 -13.01 -9.14
C GLY A 50 -14.18 -12.23 -10.39
N GLN A 51 -14.15 -10.89 -10.37
CA GLN A 51 -14.61 -10.08 -11.50
C GLN A 51 -13.59 -10.10 -12.65
N SER A 52 -14.10 -10.22 -13.88
CA SER A 52 -13.31 -10.11 -15.12
C SER A 52 -13.28 -8.68 -15.68
N ARG A 53 -14.17 -7.82 -15.18
CA ARG A 53 -14.23 -6.39 -15.53
C ARG A 53 -14.01 -5.55 -14.28
N VAL A 54 -13.03 -4.66 -14.33
CA VAL A 54 -12.73 -3.77 -13.20
C VAL A 54 -13.59 -2.51 -13.32
N ARG A 55 -14.50 -2.30 -12.35
CA ARG A 55 -15.36 -1.11 -12.29
C ARG A 55 -15.56 -0.65 -10.86
N VAL A 56 -15.74 0.66 -10.69
CA VAL A 56 -16.11 1.28 -9.42
C VAL A 56 -17.42 2.03 -9.63
N GLY A 57 -18.53 1.44 -9.19
CA GLY A 57 -19.85 1.91 -9.57
C GLY A 57 -20.00 1.89 -11.10
N LYS A 58 -20.34 3.04 -11.70
CA LYS A 58 -20.44 3.17 -13.17
C LYS A 58 -19.10 3.39 -13.86
N THR A 59 -18.04 3.75 -13.14
CA THR A 59 -16.74 4.12 -13.72
C THR A 59 -15.93 2.87 -14.10
N PRO A 60 -15.59 2.68 -15.39
CA PRO A 60 -14.73 1.57 -15.81
C PRO A 60 -13.25 1.87 -15.54
N PHE A 61 -12.48 0.83 -15.27
CA PHE A 61 -11.02 0.85 -15.21
C PHE A 61 -10.46 -0.21 -16.17
N ARG A 62 -9.16 -0.13 -16.48
CA ARG A 62 -8.49 -1.17 -17.25
C ARG A 62 -8.62 -2.52 -16.53
N SER A 63 -9.06 -3.55 -17.24
CA SER A 63 -9.11 -4.93 -16.73
C SER A 63 -7.72 -5.58 -16.78
N ASP A 64 -6.79 -5.02 -16.01
CA ASP A 64 -5.44 -5.54 -15.82
C ASP A 64 -4.97 -5.30 -14.37
N CYS A 65 -3.76 -5.76 -14.04
CA CYS A 65 -3.22 -5.65 -12.68
C CYS A 65 -3.14 -4.20 -12.17
N SER A 66 -2.79 -3.26 -13.04
CA SER A 66 -2.64 -1.85 -12.71
C SER A 66 -3.98 -1.14 -12.60
N GLY A 67 -4.93 -1.41 -13.50
CA GLY A 67 -6.28 -0.86 -13.43
C GLY A 67 -7.05 -1.37 -12.22
N PHE A 68 -6.84 -2.62 -11.81
CA PHE A 68 -7.39 -3.15 -10.55
C PHE A 68 -6.92 -2.37 -9.33
N VAL A 69 -5.62 -2.15 -9.14
CA VAL A 69 -5.15 -1.42 -7.95
C VAL A 69 -5.51 0.07 -8.01
N ALA A 70 -5.54 0.68 -9.20
CA ALA A 70 -6.04 2.04 -9.40
C ALA A 70 -7.52 2.18 -9.00
N ALA A 71 -8.35 1.19 -9.39
CA ALA A 71 -9.77 1.14 -9.00
C ALA A 71 -9.97 1.02 -7.48
N CYS A 72 -9.13 0.23 -6.80
CA CYS A 72 -9.20 0.13 -5.34
C CYS A 72 -8.89 1.48 -4.67
N TYR A 73 -7.84 2.15 -5.13
CA TYR A 73 -7.38 3.41 -4.55
C TYR A 73 -8.22 4.63 -4.91
N SER A 74 -8.99 4.58 -6.01
CA SER A 74 -9.90 5.66 -6.37
C SER A 74 -11.00 5.88 -5.32
N ARG A 75 -11.39 4.85 -4.56
CA ARG A 75 -12.35 4.97 -3.44
C ARG A 75 -11.83 5.78 -2.26
N ALA A 76 -10.51 5.83 -2.10
CA ALA A 76 -9.86 6.70 -1.12
C ALA A 76 -9.45 8.06 -1.71
N GLN A 77 -9.86 8.36 -2.95
CA GLN A 77 -9.46 9.54 -3.72
C GLN A 77 -7.94 9.69 -3.87
N ILE A 78 -7.24 8.56 -3.99
CA ILE A 78 -5.78 8.52 -4.18
C ILE A 78 -5.50 8.10 -5.62
N ASP A 79 -4.91 9.02 -6.38
CA ASP A 79 -4.42 8.70 -7.71
C ASP A 79 -3.03 8.07 -7.63
N LEU A 80 -2.87 6.86 -8.16
CA LEU A 80 -1.60 6.13 -8.19
C LEU A 80 -0.75 6.48 -9.41
N ILE A 81 -1.29 7.17 -10.41
CA ILE A 81 -0.61 7.49 -11.67
C ILE A 81 -0.38 8.99 -11.72
N ASP A 82 0.86 9.42 -11.48
CA ASP A 82 1.29 10.78 -11.80
C ASP A 82 1.80 10.81 -13.26
N PRO A 83 1.14 11.54 -14.19
CA PRO A 83 1.59 11.62 -15.59
C PRO A 83 3.01 12.18 -15.73
N MET A 84 3.45 12.99 -14.77
CA MET A 84 4.77 13.59 -14.71
C MET A 84 5.80 12.69 -14.00
N ALA A 85 5.45 11.44 -13.66
CA ALA A 85 6.38 10.46 -13.11
C ALA A 85 7.15 9.69 -14.21
N GLY A 86 6.98 10.05 -15.49
CA GLY A 86 7.71 9.50 -16.63
C GLY A 86 6.99 8.35 -17.36
N SER A 87 7.56 7.91 -18.49
CA SER A 87 6.96 6.94 -19.41
C SER A 87 7.22 5.46 -19.04
N GLY A 88 6.46 4.53 -19.61
CA GLY A 88 6.57 3.09 -19.41
C GLY A 88 5.26 2.42 -19.02
N SER A 89 5.32 1.19 -18.49
CA SER A 89 4.12 0.48 -18.03
C SER A 89 3.45 1.22 -16.87
N ALA A 90 2.12 1.12 -16.77
CA ALA A 90 1.37 1.72 -15.66
C ALA A 90 1.92 1.28 -14.29
N THR A 91 2.32 0.01 -14.14
CA THR A 91 3.00 -0.51 -12.95
C THR A 91 4.30 0.22 -12.63
N ALA A 92 5.14 0.49 -13.64
CA ALA A 92 6.36 1.25 -13.45
C ALA A 92 6.06 2.71 -13.06
N THR A 93 5.06 3.32 -13.69
CA THR A 93 4.59 4.67 -13.35
C THR A 93 4.09 4.73 -11.91
N MET A 94 3.28 3.78 -11.44
CA MET A 94 2.85 3.72 -10.04
C MET A 94 4.03 3.70 -9.07
N PHE A 95 5.03 2.85 -9.32
CA PHE A 95 6.21 2.80 -8.47
C PHE A 95 6.97 4.14 -8.45
N ARG A 96 7.12 4.79 -9.61
CA ARG A 96 7.76 6.11 -9.70
C ARG A 96 6.92 7.21 -9.07
N THR A 97 5.59 7.17 -9.17
CA THR A 97 4.68 8.07 -8.45
C THR A 97 4.96 8.01 -6.95
N LEU A 98 5.04 6.80 -6.38
CA LEU A 98 5.38 6.64 -4.95
C LEU A 98 6.75 7.23 -4.62
N LYS A 99 7.76 6.98 -5.47
CA LYS A 99 9.11 7.54 -5.29
C LYS A 99 9.13 9.07 -5.34
N LYS A 100 8.46 9.66 -6.33
CA LYS A 100 8.39 11.11 -6.53
C LYS A 100 7.67 11.81 -5.37
N ARG A 101 6.59 11.19 -4.86
CA ARG A 101 5.86 11.66 -3.67
C ARG A 101 6.57 11.33 -2.35
N GLN A 102 7.79 10.80 -2.41
CA GLN A 102 8.60 10.41 -1.24
C GLN A 102 7.89 9.40 -0.31
N LEU A 103 6.98 8.60 -0.87
CA LEU A 103 6.23 7.59 -0.12
C LEU A 103 7.09 6.34 0.16
N PRO A 104 6.84 5.63 1.28
CA PRO A 104 7.68 4.50 1.68
C PRO A 104 7.65 3.36 0.65
N VAL A 105 8.84 2.82 0.36
CA VAL A 105 9.02 1.59 -0.44
C VAL A 105 9.99 0.65 0.27
N ARG A 106 9.53 -0.56 0.58
CA ARG A 106 10.23 -1.51 1.45
C ARG A 106 10.46 -2.84 0.73
N ARG A 107 11.55 -3.54 1.08
CA ARG A 107 11.83 -4.88 0.52
C ARG A 107 11.12 -6.01 1.25
N LYS A 108 10.98 -5.91 2.58
CA LYS A 108 10.65 -7.05 3.44
C LYS A 108 9.42 -6.87 4.35
N ARG A 109 8.86 -5.67 4.42
CA ARG A 109 7.72 -5.38 5.31
C ARG A 109 6.57 -4.87 4.46
N ALA A 110 5.45 -5.56 4.56
CA ALA A 110 4.18 -5.19 3.97
C ALA A 110 3.17 -4.90 5.09
N GLN A 111 2.20 -4.06 4.79
CA GLN A 111 1.02 -3.79 5.59
C GLN A 111 -0.23 -3.92 4.71
N PRO A 112 -1.41 -4.20 5.28
CA PRO A 112 -2.66 -4.10 4.54
C PRO A 112 -2.76 -2.75 3.82
N GLY A 113 -3.17 -2.79 2.55
CA GLY A 113 -3.19 -1.63 1.66
C GLY A 113 -1.94 -1.48 0.82
N ASP A 114 -0.75 -1.93 1.24
CA ASP A 114 0.47 -1.77 0.44
C ASP A 114 0.32 -2.38 -0.97
N LEU A 115 1.07 -1.85 -1.92
CA LEU A 115 1.22 -2.42 -3.26
C LEU A 115 2.42 -3.37 -3.29
N ALA A 116 2.23 -4.61 -3.75
CA ALA A 116 3.33 -5.53 -4.02
C ALA A 116 3.72 -5.45 -5.51
N PHE A 117 4.94 -5.03 -5.81
CA PHE A 117 5.48 -4.92 -7.15
C PHE A 117 6.35 -6.13 -7.49
N PHE A 118 6.18 -6.67 -8.70
CA PHE A 118 6.91 -7.84 -9.18
C PHE A 118 7.66 -7.55 -10.48
N HIS A 119 8.68 -8.35 -10.74
CA HIS A 119 9.40 -8.39 -12.01
C HIS A 119 9.21 -9.75 -12.65
N ASN A 120 9.46 -9.87 -13.95
CA ASN A 120 9.53 -11.15 -14.65
C ASN A 120 8.30 -12.06 -14.45
N THR A 121 7.09 -11.50 -14.33
CA THR A 121 5.84 -12.29 -14.21
C THR A 121 5.25 -12.69 -15.56
N HIS A 122 5.66 -12.05 -16.63
CA HIS A 122 5.51 -12.50 -18.01
C HIS A 122 6.70 -11.96 -18.79
N ASP A 123 6.87 -12.42 -20.02
CA ASP A 123 7.80 -11.83 -20.98
C ASP A 123 7.06 -10.69 -21.69
N ARG A 124 7.40 -9.45 -21.35
CA ARG A 124 6.66 -8.26 -21.79
C ARG A 124 7.24 -7.70 -23.08
N ASN A 125 8.55 -7.78 -23.28
CA ASN A 125 9.20 -7.31 -24.51
C ASN A 125 9.31 -8.41 -25.59
N GLY A 126 9.01 -9.67 -25.26
CA GLY A 126 8.98 -10.78 -26.19
C GLY A 126 10.35 -11.35 -26.53
N ASN A 127 11.40 -11.02 -25.76
CA ASN A 127 12.78 -11.46 -26.05
C ASN A 127 13.11 -12.85 -25.49
N GLY A 128 12.18 -13.49 -24.76
CA GLY A 128 12.37 -14.80 -24.14
C GLY A 128 13.25 -14.80 -22.88
N LEU A 129 13.74 -13.65 -22.43
CA LEU A 129 14.63 -13.49 -21.28
C LEU A 129 13.84 -13.14 -20.00
N ARG A 130 14.55 -13.12 -18.86
CA ARG A 130 14.01 -12.78 -17.53
C ARG A 130 14.56 -11.44 -17.04
N ASP A 131 14.40 -10.40 -17.85
CA ASP A 131 14.94 -9.05 -17.62
C ASP A 131 13.88 -7.94 -17.59
N ASP A 132 12.59 -8.29 -17.64
CA ASP A 132 11.48 -7.35 -17.58
C ASP A 132 11.17 -6.85 -16.15
N ARG A 133 11.36 -5.54 -15.96
CA ARG A 133 11.01 -4.84 -14.72
C ARG A 133 9.56 -4.36 -14.73
N PHE A 134 8.96 -4.35 -13.55
CA PHE A 134 7.62 -3.82 -13.27
C PHE A 134 6.52 -4.46 -14.13
N THR A 135 6.50 -5.79 -14.19
CA THR A 135 5.56 -6.57 -15.01
C THR A 135 4.24 -6.85 -14.32
N HIS A 136 4.14 -6.67 -12.99
CA HIS A 136 2.91 -6.94 -12.26
C HIS A 136 2.84 -6.16 -10.93
N VAL A 137 1.62 -5.87 -10.49
CA VAL A 137 1.31 -5.26 -9.20
C VAL A 137 0.11 -5.94 -8.56
N ALA A 138 0.09 -5.97 -7.23
CA ALA A 138 -1.01 -6.50 -6.43
C ALA A 138 -1.29 -5.61 -5.22
N LEU A 139 -2.53 -5.66 -4.70
CA LEU A 139 -2.94 -5.03 -3.45
C LEU A 139 -2.73 -6.01 -2.29
N VAL A 140 -1.99 -5.61 -1.26
CA VAL A 140 -1.83 -6.41 -0.03
C VAL A 140 -3.12 -6.35 0.78
N GLU A 141 -3.73 -7.52 0.98
CA GLU A 141 -4.96 -7.69 1.75
C GLU A 141 -4.66 -7.79 3.25
N LYS A 142 -3.78 -8.72 3.62
CA LYS A 142 -3.38 -8.97 5.00
C LYS A 142 -2.00 -9.60 5.08
N VAL A 143 -1.39 -9.53 6.27
CA VAL A 143 -0.11 -10.15 6.56
C VAL A 143 -0.26 -11.02 7.81
N GLU A 144 0.10 -12.29 7.69
CA GLU A 144 0.08 -13.23 8.80
C GLU A 144 1.32 -13.13 9.69
N ARG A 145 1.23 -13.70 10.89
CA ARG A 145 2.34 -13.70 11.88
C ARG A 145 3.61 -14.35 11.35
N ASP A 146 3.49 -15.38 10.51
CA ASP A 146 4.62 -16.08 9.88
C ASP A 146 5.30 -15.26 8.75
N GLY A 147 4.73 -14.11 8.39
CA GLY A 147 5.21 -13.26 7.29
C GLY A 147 4.62 -13.61 5.93
N THR A 148 3.61 -14.48 5.88
CA THR A 148 2.84 -14.75 4.66
C THR A 148 1.93 -13.56 4.36
N VAL A 149 2.14 -12.97 3.19
CA VAL A 149 1.38 -11.84 2.66
C VAL A 149 0.30 -12.38 1.74
N HIS A 150 -0.96 -12.09 2.05
CA HIS A 150 -2.09 -12.31 1.17
C HIS A 150 -2.28 -11.08 0.31
N PHE A 151 -2.44 -11.27 -0.99
CA PHE A 151 -2.64 -10.18 -1.92
C PHE A 151 -3.76 -10.48 -2.92
N MET A 152 -4.41 -9.44 -3.39
CA MET A 152 -5.39 -9.48 -4.46
C MET A 152 -4.78 -8.88 -5.73
N HIS A 153 -5.03 -9.49 -6.87
CA HIS A 153 -4.51 -9.02 -8.15
C HIS A 153 -5.40 -9.45 -9.31
N PHE A 154 -5.41 -8.65 -10.38
CA PHE A 154 -5.97 -9.08 -11.65
C PHE A 154 -4.92 -9.88 -12.43
N ALA A 155 -5.17 -11.16 -12.67
CA ALA A 155 -4.29 -12.01 -13.47
C ALA A 155 -5.05 -13.17 -14.10
N GLY A 156 -4.71 -13.50 -15.35
CA GLY A 156 -5.42 -14.56 -16.08
C GLY A 156 -6.89 -14.22 -16.32
N GLY A 157 -7.21 -12.94 -16.56
CA GLY A 157 -8.54 -12.48 -16.95
C GLY A 157 -9.51 -12.18 -15.79
N THR A 158 -9.14 -12.43 -14.54
CA THR A 158 -9.99 -12.14 -13.36
C THR A 158 -9.18 -11.63 -12.18
N VAL A 159 -9.86 -10.96 -11.25
CA VAL A 159 -9.29 -10.62 -9.94
C VAL A 159 -9.32 -11.85 -9.03
N LYS A 160 -8.20 -12.19 -8.41
CA LYS A 160 -8.07 -13.33 -7.50
C LYS A 160 -7.09 -13.06 -6.38
N ARG A 161 -7.04 -13.99 -5.43
CA ARG A 161 -6.07 -14.00 -4.33
C ARG A 161 -4.81 -14.78 -4.71
N GLY A 162 -3.69 -14.34 -4.16
CA GLY A 162 -2.45 -15.09 -4.11
C GLY A 162 -1.76 -14.88 -2.77
N VAL A 163 -0.77 -15.72 -2.49
CA VAL A 163 0.07 -15.61 -1.30
C VAL A 163 1.55 -15.56 -1.67
N LEU A 164 2.33 -14.84 -0.89
CA LEU A 164 3.79 -14.92 -0.91
C LEU A 164 4.34 -14.84 0.50
N ASN A 165 5.42 -15.56 0.79
CA ASN A 165 6.09 -15.46 2.07
C ASN A 165 7.46 -14.80 1.87
N VAL A 166 7.64 -13.66 2.55
CA VAL A 166 8.84 -12.83 2.40
C VAL A 166 10.08 -13.48 3.00
N LYS A 167 9.91 -14.33 4.02
CA LYS A 167 11.01 -15.08 4.64
C LYS A 167 11.37 -16.31 3.81
N ASN A 168 10.36 -17.00 3.27
CA ASN A 168 10.51 -18.26 2.54
C ASN A 168 10.24 -18.11 1.05
N ARG A 169 10.94 -17.19 0.39
CA ARG A 169 10.64 -16.73 -0.99
C ARG A 169 10.72 -17.81 -2.07
N LYS A 170 11.52 -18.86 -1.85
CA LYS A 170 11.82 -19.92 -2.83
C LYS A 170 11.03 -21.21 -2.59
N GLN A 171 10.17 -21.27 -1.57
CA GLN A 171 9.44 -22.48 -1.18
C GLN A 171 7.95 -22.31 -1.50
N HIS A 172 7.34 -23.31 -2.14
CA HIS A 172 5.92 -23.26 -2.47
C HIS A 172 5.06 -23.45 -1.21
N LEU A 173 5.41 -24.44 -0.40
CA LEU A 173 4.70 -24.85 0.80
C LEU A 173 5.61 -24.73 2.02
N ASP A 174 4.99 -24.52 3.18
CA ASP A 174 5.61 -24.77 4.48
C ASP A 174 5.84 -26.27 4.64
N PRO A 175 7.09 -26.74 4.85
CA PRO A 175 7.39 -28.16 4.99
C PRO A 175 6.76 -28.82 6.22
N TYR A 176 6.37 -28.03 7.24
CA TYR A 176 5.80 -28.57 8.47
C TYR A 176 4.28 -28.61 8.44
N SER A 177 3.64 -27.50 8.06
CA SER A 177 2.17 -27.40 8.07
C SER A 177 1.51 -27.73 6.73
N GLY A 178 2.26 -27.85 5.64
CA GLY A 178 1.74 -28.00 4.28
C GLY A 178 1.05 -26.73 3.74
N LYS A 179 1.00 -25.65 4.53
CA LYS A 179 0.40 -24.37 4.13
C LYS A 179 1.12 -23.77 2.93
N THR A 180 0.37 -23.24 1.97
CA THR A 180 0.97 -22.51 0.84
C THR A 180 1.65 -21.23 1.32
N TRP A 181 2.97 -21.14 1.11
CA TRP A 181 3.74 -19.92 1.33
C TRP A 181 3.82 -19.05 0.09
N ASN A 182 3.93 -19.63 -1.11
CA ASN A 182 4.02 -18.85 -2.33
C ASN A 182 3.15 -19.44 -3.44
N SER A 183 2.19 -18.67 -3.95
CA SER A 183 1.48 -19.01 -5.17
C SER A 183 2.41 -18.91 -6.39
N HIS A 184 2.08 -19.66 -7.43
CA HIS A 184 2.68 -19.45 -8.75
C HIS A 184 2.13 -18.17 -9.36
N LEU A 185 3.00 -17.32 -9.89
CA LEU A 185 2.60 -16.00 -10.41
C LEU A 185 3.03 -15.78 -11.87
N ARG A 186 4.13 -16.38 -12.32
CA ARG A 186 4.58 -16.21 -13.72
C ARG A 186 3.64 -16.93 -14.70
N GLN A 187 3.25 -16.23 -15.76
CA GLN A 187 2.55 -16.77 -16.93
C GLN A 187 3.59 -17.12 -18.03
N GLY A 188 3.34 -18.18 -18.81
CA GLY A 188 4.22 -18.62 -19.91
C GLY A 188 5.29 -19.63 -19.50
N ARG A 189 6.47 -19.60 -20.14
CA ARG A 189 7.56 -20.57 -19.90
C ARG A 189 8.12 -20.44 -18.48
N GLY A 190 8.04 -21.54 -17.73
CA GLY A 190 8.60 -21.71 -16.41
C GLY A 190 7.74 -21.15 -15.27
N ARG A 191 7.05 -22.05 -14.55
CA ARG A 191 6.32 -21.75 -13.33
C ARG A 191 7.28 -21.17 -12.29
N THR A 192 7.00 -19.95 -11.81
CA THR A 192 7.86 -19.24 -10.84
C THR A 192 7.02 -18.71 -9.70
N LEU A 193 7.54 -18.81 -8.48
CA LEU A 193 6.83 -18.45 -7.25
C LEU A 193 6.77 -16.93 -7.06
N ALA A 194 5.67 -16.43 -6.51
CA ALA A 194 5.46 -15.01 -6.23
C ALA A 194 6.61 -14.41 -5.39
N GLY A 195 7.09 -15.14 -4.37
CA GLY A 195 8.22 -14.72 -3.55
C GLY A 195 9.53 -14.55 -4.33
N GLN A 196 9.78 -15.35 -5.37
CA GLN A 196 10.97 -15.20 -6.22
C GLN A 196 10.88 -13.93 -7.09
N LEU A 197 9.67 -13.55 -7.49
CA LEU A 197 9.41 -12.43 -8.41
C LEU A 197 9.23 -11.08 -7.70
N LEU A 198 9.02 -11.09 -6.38
CA LEU A 198 8.80 -9.87 -5.59
C LEU A 198 9.98 -8.91 -5.69
N PHE A 199 9.72 -7.68 -6.15
CA PHE A 199 10.69 -6.60 -6.13
C PHE A 199 10.62 -5.83 -4.81
N ARG A 200 9.49 -5.12 -4.57
CA ARG A 200 9.29 -4.25 -3.41
C ARG A 200 7.81 -4.13 -3.08
N PHE A 201 7.55 -3.78 -1.83
CA PHE A 201 6.29 -3.20 -1.39
C PHE A 201 6.36 -1.68 -1.47
N GLY A 202 5.26 -1.02 -1.82
CA GLY A 202 5.10 0.43 -1.74
C GLY A 202 3.86 0.78 -0.92
N GLN A 203 3.91 1.90 -0.21
CA GLN A 203 2.86 2.32 0.71
C GLN A 203 2.19 3.62 0.21
N PRO A 204 1.12 3.53 -0.61
CA PRO A 204 0.40 4.73 -1.10
C PRO A 204 -0.33 5.49 0.00
N LEU A 205 -0.69 4.80 1.09
CA LEU A 205 -1.34 5.39 2.26
C LEU A 205 -0.41 5.21 3.47
N PRO A 206 0.50 6.16 3.76
CA PRO A 206 1.35 6.11 4.94
C PRO A 206 0.52 6.28 6.22
N PRO A 207 0.97 5.73 7.36
CA PRO A 207 0.27 5.93 8.63
C PRO A 207 0.28 7.42 9.01
N PRO A 208 -0.73 7.87 9.77
CA PRO A 208 -0.83 9.24 10.26
C PRO A 208 0.22 9.58 11.32
#